data_AF-A0AAW8U1C6-F1
#
_entry.id   AF-A0AAW8U1C6-F1
#
_cell.length_a   1.000
_cell.length_b   1.000
_cell.length_c   1.000
_cell.angle_alpha   90.00
_cell.angle_beta   90.00
_cell.angle_gamma   90.00
#
_symmetry.space_group_name_H-M   'P 1'
#
loop_
_entity.id
_entity.type
_entity.pdbx_description
1 polymer ?
#
loop_
_entity_poly.entity_id
_entity_poly.type
_entity_poly.pdbx_seq_one_letter_code
_entity_poly.pdbx_strand_id
1 'polypeptide(L)'
;MRLITDKAAWTSVVEAFPKRDAAHEWGYFEAYHQREPALEQVLFYQESPHGKIAYPFFFNQEAKTLSSVYGYTGPLLAIKEEAAWQNFADELAGFCQEEGIQKVEERFHPLLHNEKPLFGQTQLEEKRKVVALKTAEQATLAKLGTSGVRRFIRKAQISGITVESCSIEAIDDFLTIYNATMRRKQANELYYFERSFFETLAAEFGERFWLELAYLDGQVIGGSVNLSSQTCVYGFLTATNPVYQSLGVSQLLYYSLLEKAYAQQIPYALIGGGFHTDEQDSLFLFKKSFVNRHLEDQEIFPYYTATTTW
;
A
#
# COMPACT_ATOMS: atom_id res chain seq x y z
N MET A 1 5.71 -27.09 -5.41
CA MET A 1 5.05 -25.79 -5.19
C MET A 1 3.55 -26.02 -5.33
N ARG A 2 2.75 -25.36 -4.49
CA ARG A 2 1.28 -25.42 -4.55
C ARG A 2 0.75 -24.11 -5.12
N LEU A 3 -0.21 -24.21 -6.03
CA LEU A 3 -1.01 -23.09 -6.50
C LEU A 3 -2.28 -23.01 -5.66
N ILE A 4 -2.51 -21.88 -4.99
CA ILE A 4 -3.66 -21.65 -4.11
C ILE A 4 -4.55 -20.58 -4.75
N THR A 5 -5.84 -20.88 -4.90
CA THR A 5 -6.84 -20.00 -5.54
C THR A 5 -8.11 -19.82 -4.71
N ASP A 6 -8.15 -20.37 -3.49
CA ASP A 6 -9.27 -20.19 -2.57
C ASP A 6 -8.87 -19.35 -1.35
N LYS A 7 -9.84 -18.57 -0.87
CA LYS A 7 -9.68 -17.65 0.26
C LYS A 7 -9.17 -18.33 1.52
N ALA A 8 -9.72 -19.49 1.89
CA ALA A 8 -9.43 -20.11 3.18
C ALA A 8 -7.97 -20.58 3.26
N ALA A 9 -7.49 -21.26 2.22
CA ALA A 9 -6.11 -21.69 2.13
C ALA A 9 -5.14 -20.50 2.01
N TRP A 10 -5.50 -19.47 1.22
CA TRP A 10 -4.69 -18.26 1.08
C TRP A 10 -4.50 -17.56 2.42
N THR A 11 -5.59 -17.28 3.12
CA THR A 11 -5.56 -16.61 4.42
C THR A 11 -4.71 -17.41 5.41
N SER A 12 -4.91 -18.72 5.50
CA SER A 12 -4.12 -19.58 6.39
C SER A 12 -2.62 -19.55 6.09
N VAL A 13 -2.23 -19.50 4.81
CA VAL A 13 -0.81 -19.40 4.42
C VAL A 13 -0.23 -18.05 4.77
N VAL A 14 -0.92 -16.97 4.42
CA VAL A 14 -0.42 -15.59 4.60
C VAL A 14 -0.31 -15.24 6.08
N GLU A 15 -1.26 -15.66 6.91
CA GLU A 15 -1.24 -15.42 8.36
C GLU A 15 -0.05 -16.10 9.07
N ALA A 16 0.53 -17.15 8.49
CA ALA A 16 1.72 -17.81 9.02
C ALA A 16 3.01 -16.97 8.86
N PHE A 17 2.96 -15.85 8.14
CA PHE A 17 4.08 -14.91 7.99
C PHE A 17 3.88 -13.69 8.90
N PRO A 18 4.74 -13.49 9.93
CA PRO A 18 4.62 -12.34 10.84
C PRO A 18 4.82 -10.99 10.15
N LYS A 19 5.69 -10.95 9.14
CA LYS A 19 5.94 -9.77 8.31
C LYS A 19 5.17 -9.89 7.01
N ARG A 20 4.02 -9.23 6.95
CA ARG A 20 3.12 -9.15 5.80
C ARG A 20 2.37 -7.81 5.83
N ASP A 21 1.80 -7.44 4.70
CA ASP A 21 0.97 -6.24 4.58
C ASP A 21 -0.30 -6.52 3.76
N ALA A 22 -1.24 -5.57 3.76
CA ALA A 22 -2.56 -5.69 3.13
C ALA A 22 -2.51 -6.24 1.69
N ALA A 23 -1.54 -5.83 0.89
CA ALA A 23 -1.38 -6.27 -0.49
C ALA A 23 -0.83 -7.70 -0.68
N HIS A 24 -0.73 -8.48 0.40
CA HIS A 24 -0.51 -9.93 0.36
C HIS A 24 -1.78 -10.72 0.68
N GLU A 25 -2.81 -10.06 1.22
CA GLU A 25 -4.01 -10.72 1.74
C GLU A 25 -5.10 -10.85 0.67
N TRP A 26 -5.88 -11.94 0.76
CA TRP A 26 -6.97 -12.26 -0.16
C TRP A 26 -7.89 -11.07 -0.40
N GLY A 27 -8.31 -10.37 0.66
CA GLY A 27 -9.28 -9.29 0.56
C GLY A 27 -8.85 -8.13 -0.34
N TYR A 28 -7.55 -7.85 -0.39
CA TYR A 28 -7.02 -6.83 -1.27
C TYR A 28 -7.07 -7.29 -2.73
N PHE A 29 -6.72 -8.55 -2.99
CA PHE A 29 -6.85 -9.18 -4.29
C PHE A 29 -8.30 -9.27 -4.77
N GLU A 30 -9.24 -9.58 -3.87
CA GLU A 30 -10.68 -9.61 -4.14
C GLU A 30 -11.23 -8.26 -4.59
N ALA A 31 -10.84 -7.17 -3.92
CA ALA A 31 -11.26 -5.82 -4.31
C ALA A 31 -10.82 -5.47 -5.75
N TYR A 32 -9.60 -5.84 -6.16
CA TYR A 32 -9.12 -5.62 -7.53
C TYR A 32 -9.73 -6.60 -8.54
N HIS A 33 -9.91 -7.87 -8.17
CA HIS A 33 -10.54 -8.87 -9.04
C HIS A 33 -11.95 -8.45 -9.44
N GLN A 34 -12.73 -7.86 -8.53
CA GLN A 34 -14.06 -7.34 -8.86
C GLN A 34 -14.05 -6.21 -9.90
N ARG A 35 -12.95 -5.46 -10.02
CA ARG A 35 -12.77 -4.44 -11.07
C ARG A 35 -12.33 -5.06 -12.39
N GLU A 36 -11.50 -6.09 -12.32
CA GLU A 36 -10.91 -6.76 -13.48
C GLU A 36 -11.06 -8.29 -13.36
N PRO A 37 -12.25 -8.86 -13.62
CA PRO A 37 -12.51 -10.29 -13.38
C PRO A 37 -11.64 -11.26 -14.20
N ALA A 38 -11.00 -10.77 -15.27
CA ALA A 38 -10.02 -11.54 -16.05
C ALA A 38 -8.70 -11.80 -15.31
N LEU A 39 -8.46 -11.09 -14.20
CA LEU A 39 -7.28 -11.26 -13.36
C LEU A 39 -7.60 -12.28 -12.25
N GLU A 40 -7.24 -13.54 -12.47
CA GLU A 40 -7.45 -14.61 -11.50
C GLU A 40 -6.45 -14.51 -10.35
N GLN A 41 -6.91 -14.67 -9.12
CA GLN A 41 -6.07 -14.50 -7.94
C GLN A 41 -5.33 -15.80 -7.68
N VAL A 42 -3.99 -15.77 -7.69
CA VAL A 42 -3.17 -16.95 -7.47
C VAL A 42 -2.11 -16.69 -6.41
N LEU A 43 -1.91 -17.66 -5.52
CA LEU A 43 -0.84 -17.67 -4.54
C LEU A 43 0.05 -18.89 -4.74
N PHE A 44 1.30 -18.65 -5.11
CA PHE A 44 2.31 -19.70 -5.18
C PHE A 44 2.90 -19.93 -3.80
N TYR A 45 2.78 -21.16 -3.30
CA TYR A 45 3.22 -21.51 -1.95
C TYR A 45 4.14 -22.72 -1.93
N GLN A 46 5.26 -22.61 -1.21
CA GLN A 46 6.16 -23.71 -0.92
C GLN A 46 6.52 -23.73 0.56
N GLU A 47 6.49 -24.94 1.13
CA GLU A 47 6.92 -25.22 2.49
C GLU A 47 7.82 -26.45 2.46
N SER A 48 9.01 -26.32 3.05
CA SER A 48 10.00 -27.38 3.17
C SER A 48 10.76 -27.27 4.50
N PRO A 49 11.62 -28.24 4.85
CA PRO A 49 12.51 -28.11 6.00
C PRO A 49 13.38 -26.84 5.99
N HIS A 50 13.63 -26.26 4.81
CA HIS A 50 14.44 -25.06 4.60
C HIS A 50 13.64 -23.75 4.70
N GLY A 51 12.31 -23.81 4.88
CA GLY A 51 11.48 -22.64 5.15
C GLY A 51 10.18 -22.59 4.35
N LYS A 52 9.55 -21.41 4.39
CA LYS A 52 8.27 -21.13 3.72
C LYS A 52 8.42 -19.93 2.79
N ILE A 53 7.81 -20.03 1.61
CA ILE A 53 7.73 -18.96 0.61
C ILE A 53 6.29 -18.88 0.12
N ALA A 54 5.72 -17.68 0.13
CA ALA A 54 4.41 -17.37 -0.43
C ALA A 54 4.56 -16.16 -1.36
N TYR A 55 4.09 -16.25 -2.60
CA TYR A 55 4.16 -15.14 -3.55
C TYR A 55 2.82 -14.98 -4.29
N PRO A 56 2.05 -13.92 -3.98
CA PRO A 56 0.76 -13.67 -4.59
C PRO A 56 0.86 -12.91 -5.93
N PHE A 57 0.04 -13.30 -6.90
CA PHE A 57 -0.07 -12.68 -8.21
C PHE A 57 -1.52 -12.66 -8.69
N PHE A 58 -1.78 -11.82 -9.68
CA PHE A 58 -2.86 -12.02 -10.63
C PHE A 58 -2.35 -12.79 -11.84
N PHE A 59 -3.09 -13.83 -12.24
CA PHE A 59 -2.89 -14.57 -13.47
C PHE A 59 -3.91 -14.12 -14.50
N ASN A 60 -3.43 -13.62 -15.64
CA ASN A 60 -4.25 -13.36 -16.81
C ASN A 60 -4.00 -14.43 -17.87
N GLN A 61 -4.96 -15.34 -18.03
CA GLN A 61 -4.83 -16.48 -18.94
C GLN A 61 -4.81 -16.07 -20.42
N GLU A 62 -5.56 -15.03 -20.78
CA GLU A 62 -5.66 -14.54 -22.17
C GLU A 62 -4.39 -13.78 -22.57
N ALA A 63 -3.93 -12.86 -21.73
CA ALA A 63 -2.72 -12.09 -21.97
C ALA A 63 -1.43 -12.88 -21.66
N LYS A 64 -1.57 -14.07 -21.06
CA LYS A 64 -0.45 -14.92 -20.62
C LYS A 64 0.54 -14.17 -19.73
N THR A 65 0.01 -13.50 -18.70
CA THR A 65 0.82 -12.71 -17.77
C THR A 65 0.58 -13.08 -16.31
N LEU A 66 1.64 -12.97 -15.49
CA LEU A 66 1.52 -12.87 -14.04
C LEU A 66 1.84 -11.43 -13.64
N SER A 67 1.01 -10.82 -12.81
CA SER A 67 1.26 -9.46 -12.33
C SER A 67 0.97 -9.31 -10.85
N SER A 68 1.87 -8.65 -10.13
CA SER A 68 1.64 -8.21 -8.76
C SER A 68 0.45 -7.24 -8.70
N VAL A 69 -0.39 -7.36 -7.68
CA VAL A 69 -1.47 -6.39 -7.39
C VAL A 69 -0.94 -4.96 -7.27
N TYR A 70 -1.77 -3.95 -7.55
CA TYR A 70 -1.40 -2.55 -7.37
C TYR A 70 -1.13 -2.22 -5.90
N GLY A 71 0.07 -1.72 -5.59
CA GLY A 71 0.49 -1.40 -4.23
C GLY A 71 1.87 -1.97 -3.92
N TYR A 72 2.11 -2.28 -2.64
CA TYR A 72 3.39 -2.76 -2.12
C TYR A 72 3.27 -4.22 -1.67
N THR A 73 3.83 -5.15 -2.45
CA THR A 73 3.64 -6.60 -2.27
C THR A 73 4.98 -7.35 -2.31
N GLY A 74 5.11 -8.41 -3.11
CA GLY A 74 6.32 -9.18 -3.29
C GLY A 74 6.26 -10.50 -2.53
N PRO A 75 7.36 -11.25 -2.49
CA PRO A 75 7.38 -12.54 -1.82
C PRO A 75 7.36 -12.36 -0.29
N LEU A 76 6.58 -13.20 0.38
CA LEU A 76 6.66 -13.45 1.81
C LEU A 76 7.68 -14.56 2.05
N LEU A 77 8.74 -14.24 2.79
CA LEU A 77 9.91 -15.09 2.96
C LEU A 77 10.13 -15.45 4.43
N ALA A 78 10.15 -16.75 4.72
CA ALA A 78 10.60 -17.32 5.98
C ALA A 78 11.54 -18.48 5.69
N ILE A 79 12.64 -18.17 4.98
CA ILE A 79 13.64 -19.13 4.51
C ILE A 79 14.88 -19.15 5.42
N LYS A 80 15.50 -20.32 5.54
CA LYS A 80 16.76 -20.54 6.29
C LYS A 80 17.99 -20.45 5.38
N GLU A 81 17.81 -20.77 4.10
CA GLU A 81 18.88 -20.92 3.13
C GLU A 81 18.43 -20.33 1.79
N GLU A 82 19.38 -19.72 1.08
CA GLU A 82 19.13 -19.07 -0.21
C GLU A 82 18.66 -20.06 -1.30
N ALA A 83 19.13 -21.31 -1.21
CA ALA A 83 18.71 -22.38 -2.13
C ALA A 83 17.19 -22.63 -2.12
N ALA A 84 16.49 -22.35 -1.01
CA ALA A 84 15.03 -22.47 -0.96
C ALA A 84 14.35 -21.49 -1.93
N TRP A 85 14.91 -20.28 -2.09
CA TRP A 85 14.41 -19.32 -3.06
C TRP A 85 14.69 -19.77 -4.49
N GLN A 86 15.90 -20.26 -4.77
CA GLN A 86 16.23 -20.73 -6.11
C GLN A 86 15.32 -21.88 -6.54
N ASN A 87 15.06 -22.85 -5.65
CA ASN A 87 14.13 -23.94 -5.94
C ASN A 87 12.71 -23.43 -6.23
N PHE A 88 12.22 -22.47 -5.44
CA PHE A 88 10.91 -21.85 -5.68
C PHE A 88 10.86 -21.14 -7.04
N ALA A 89 11.88 -20.36 -7.36
CA ALA A 89 12.01 -19.66 -8.63
C ALA A 89 12.05 -20.63 -9.82
N ASP A 90 12.78 -21.74 -9.70
CA ASP A 90 12.86 -22.77 -10.74
C ASP A 90 11.51 -23.48 -10.95
N GLU A 91 10.81 -23.81 -9.86
CA GLU A 91 9.46 -24.38 -9.92
C GLU A 91 8.45 -23.41 -10.55
N LEU A 92 8.55 -22.11 -10.24
CA LEU A 92 7.71 -21.08 -10.86
C LEU A 92 8.07 -20.83 -12.33
N ALA A 93 9.34 -20.96 -12.71
CA ALA A 93 9.77 -20.91 -14.10
C ALA A 93 9.17 -22.07 -14.90
N GLY A 94 9.16 -23.28 -14.33
CA GLY A 94 8.48 -24.45 -14.91
C GLY A 94 6.99 -24.21 -15.14
N PHE A 95 6.29 -23.69 -14.13
CA PHE A 95 4.89 -23.28 -14.27
C PHE A 95 4.68 -22.25 -15.39
N CYS A 96 5.54 -21.22 -15.44
CA CYS A 96 5.47 -20.20 -16.49
C CYS A 96 5.64 -20.80 -17.90
N GLN A 97 6.54 -21.78 -18.05
CA GLN A 97 6.75 -22.48 -19.31
C GLN A 97 5.54 -23.35 -19.71
N GLU A 98 4.99 -24.10 -18.75
CA GLU A 98 3.83 -24.99 -18.96
C GLU A 98 2.58 -24.20 -19.36
N GLU A 99 2.31 -23.08 -18.69
CA GLU A 99 1.15 -22.22 -18.95
C GLU A 99 1.36 -21.25 -20.14
N GLY A 100 2.59 -21.18 -20.66
CA GLY A 100 2.97 -20.29 -21.75
C GLY A 100 2.96 -18.81 -21.36
N ILE A 101 3.32 -18.49 -20.12
CA ILE A 101 3.44 -17.11 -19.61
C ILE A 101 4.53 -16.37 -20.40
N GLN A 102 4.19 -15.21 -20.93
CA GLN A 102 5.09 -14.37 -21.74
C GLN A 102 5.65 -13.19 -20.95
N LYS A 103 5.02 -12.81 -19.84
CA LYS A 103 5.42 -11.67 -19.03
C LYS A 103 5.12 -11.86 -17.54
N VAL A 104 6.08 -11.50 -16.69
CA VAL A 104 5.88 -11.39 -15.24
C VAL A 104 6.20 -9.97 -14.78
N GLU A 105 5.27 -9.34 -14.07
CA GLU A 105 5.42 -8.00 -13.49
C GLU A 105 5.39 -8.09 -11.97
N GLU A 106 6.50 -7.70 -11.34
CA GLU A 106 6.71 -7.80 -9.90
C GLU A 106 6.71 -6.40 -9.27
N ARG A 107 6.06 -6.28 -8.11
CA ARG A 107 6.15 -5.10 -7.24
C ARG A 107 6.60 -5.56 -5.86
N PHE A 108 7.47 -4.80 -5.21
CA PHE A 108 8.04 -5.17 -3.92
C PHE A 108 7.57 -4.25 -2.80
N HIS A 109 7.68 -4.72 -1.56
CA HIS A 109 7.26 -3.98 -0.38
C HIS A 109 8.47 -3.27 0.25
N PRO A 110 8.50 -1.92 0.25
CA PRO A 110 9.68 -1.14 0.66
C PRO A 110 10.18 -1.40 2.09
N LEU A 111 9.29 -1.75 3.03
CA LEU A 111 9.67 -2.07 4.42
C LEU A 111 10.04 -3.54 4.66
N LEU A 112 9.71 -4.44 3.72
CA LEU A 112 9.99 -5.87 3.88
C LEU A 112 11.36 -6.25 3.33
N HIS A 113 11.98 -5.38 2.52
CA HIS A 113 13.23 -5.65 1.83
C HIS A 113 13.15 -6.97 1.05
N ASN A 114 12.03 -7.18 0.37
CA ASN A 114 11.68 -8.40 -0.33
C ASN A 114 11.86 -8.28 -1.86
N GLU A 115 12.62 -7.29 -2.32
CA GLU A 115 13.06 -7.10 -3.71
C GLU A 115 13.97 -8.23 -4.21
N LYS A 116 13.35 -9.40 -4.39
CA LYS A 116 14.00 -10.63 -4.78
C LYS A 116 13.44 -11.09 -6.13
N PRO A 117 14.09 -10.73 -7.25
CA PRO A 117 13.65 -11.12 -8.58
C PRO A 117 13.56 -12.63 -8.74
N LEU A 118 12.54 -13.10 -9.47
CA LEU A 118 12.32 -14.53 -9.71
C LEU A 118 13.37 -15.14 -10.63
N PHE A 119 13.69 -14.49 -11.75
CA PHE A 119 14.46 -15.11 -12.82
C PHE A 119 15.77 -14.35 -13.11
N GLY A 120 16.78 -15.05 -13.64
CA GLY A 120 18.08 -14.43 -13.95
C GLY A 120 18.02 -13.30 -15.00
N GLN A 121 16.99 -13.29 -15.86
CA GLN A 121 16.78 -12.26 -16.88
C GLN A 121 15.86 -11.12 -16.41
N THR A 122 15.37 -11.18 -15.17
CA THR A 122 14.45 -10.18 -14.63
C THR A 122 15.13 -8.82 -14.56
N GLN A 123 14.49 -7.80 -15.11
CA GLN A 123 14.96 -6.42 -15.03
C GLN A 123 14.38 -5.77 -13.77
N LEU A 124 15.23 -5.55 -12.77
CA LEU A 124 14.89 -4.83 -11.55
C LEU A 124 15.10 -3.32 -11.76
N GLU A 125 14.10 -2.52 -11.42
CA GLU A 125 14.14 -1.06 -11.59
C GLU A 125 13.67 -0.37 -10.30
N GLU A 126 14.47 0.60 -9.83
CA GLU A 126 14.01 1.55 -8.81
C GLU A 126 13.03 2.54 -9.44
N LYS A 127 11.75 2.45 -9.08
CA LYS A 127 10.71 3.31 -9.67
C LYS A 127 10.61 4.68 -9.03
N ARG A 128 10.93 4.79 -7.74
CA ARG A 128 10.86 6.02 -6.93
C ARG A 128 11.25 5.74 -5.50
N LYS A 129 11.47 6.81 -4.73
CA LYS A 129 11.47 6.76 -3.27
C LYS A 129 10.06 6.87 -2.70
N VAL A 130 9.82 6.18 -1.60
CA VAL A 130 8.58 6.23 -0.83
C VAL A 130 8.88 6.66 0.60
N VAL A 131 7.88 7.23 1.26
CA VAL A 131 7.97 7.65 2.66
C VAL A 131 7.15 6.71 3.53
N ALA A 132 7.79 6.15 4.55
CA ALA A 132 7.17 5.41 5.63
C ALA A 132 7.54 6.05 6.96
N LEU A 133 6.57 6.75 7.56
CA LEU A 133 6.78 7.51 8.78
C LEU A 133 6.71 6.58 9.99
N LYS A 134 7.64 6.72 10.93
CA LYS A 134 7.59 6.03 12.22
C LYS A 134 6.46 6.58 13.06
N THR A 135 5.69 5.68 13.64
CA THR A 135 4.69 6.05 14.63
C THR A 135 5.40 6.28 15.97
N ALA A 136 4.87 7.19 16.78
CA ALA A 136 5.47 7.52 18.06
C ALA A 136 4.44 8.15 19.00
N GLU A 137 4.79 8.26 20.28
CA GLU A 137 3.97 8.97 21.25
C GLU A 137 3.80 10.45 20.89
N GLN A 138 2.76 11.07 21.44
CA GLN A 138 2.38 12.45 21.13
C GLN A 138 3.52 13.47 21.34
N ALA A 139 4.34 13.30 22.39
CA ALA A 139 5.49 14.17 22.65
C ALA A 139 6.54 14.15 21.53
N THR A 140 6.70 12.99 20.87
CA THR A 140 7.58 12.82 19.72
C THR A 140 6.91 13.33 18.44
N LEU A 141 5.63 13.01 18.22
CA LEU A 141 4.86 13.52 17.08
C LEU A 141 4.68 15.05 17.11
N ALA A 142 4.73 15.69 18.27
CA ALA A 142 4.77 17.16 18.39
C ALA A 142 5.99 17.78 17.68
N LYS A 143 7.03 16.99 17.39
CA LYS A 143 8.25 17.37 16.66
C LYS A 143 8.28 16.80 15.23
N LEU A 144 7.15 16.28 14.71
CA LEU A 144 7.03 15.70 13.38
C LEU A 144 7.52 16.66 12.29
N GLY A 145 8.29 16.11 11.34
CA GLY A 145 8.71 16.76 10.11
C GLY A 145 9.31 18.16 10.24
N THR A 146 9.05 18.98 9.23
CA THR A 146 9.49 20.36 9.15
C THR A 146 8.66 21.29 10.04
N SER A 147 9.19 22.49 10.34
CA SER A 147 8.43 23.55 11.03
C SER A 147 7.17 23.96 10.26
N GLY A 148 7.20 23.85 8.93
CA GLY A 148 6.04 24.08 8.05
C GLY A 148 4.92 23.08 8.32
N VAL A 149 5.22 21.78 8.35
CA VAL A 149 4.25 20.73 8.69
C VAL A 149 3.60 21.01 10.04
N ARG A 150 4.40 21.25 11.09
CA ARG A 150 3.88 21.56 12.44
C ARG A 150 3.02 22.82 12.47
N ARG A 151 3.39 23.84 11.70
CA ARG A 151 2.60 25.07 11.59
C ARG A 151 1.23 24.78 10.97
N PHE A 152 1.16 23.97 9.91
CA PHE A 152 -0.10 23.62 9.25
C PHE A 152 -0.98 22.70 10.11
N ILE A 153 -0.40 21.73 10.83
CA ILE A 153 -1.14 20.90 11.79
C ILE A 153 -1.83 21.79 12.84
N ARG A 154 -1.06 22.68 13.49
CA ARG A 154 -1.62 23.62 14.48
C ARG A 154 -2.65 24.57 13.86
N LYS A 155 -2.40 25.05 12.64
CA LYS A 155 -3.36 25.90 11.92
C LYS A 155 -4.69 25.16 11.73
N ALA A 156 -4.65 23.90 11.29
CA ALA A 156 -5.86 23.11 11.07
C ALA A 156 -6.64 22.92 12.38
N GLN A 157 -5.95 22.54 13.46
CA GLN A 157 -6.55 22.37 14.79
C GLN A 157 -7.20 23.67 15.31
N ILE A 158 -6.50 24.80 15.25
CA ILE A 158 -7.03 26.10 15.71
C ILE A 158 -8.16 26.61 14.81
N SER A 159 -8.18 26.20 13.54
CA SER A 159 -9.27 26.52 12.62
C SER A 159 -10.53 25.69 12.87
N GLY A 160 -10.53 24.80 13.87
CA GLY A 160 -11.68 23.98 14.23
C GLY A 160 -11.85 22.71 13.37
N ILE A 161 -10.81 22.30 12.63
CA ILE A 161 -10.86 21.07 11.85
C ILE A 161 -10.74 19.86 12.78
N THR A 162 -11.67 18.92 12.69
CA THR A 162 -11.63 17.62 13.37
C THR A 162 -11.40 16.50 12.37
N VAL A 163 -10.82 15.39 12.81
CA VAL A 163 -10.70 14.15 12.02
C VAL A 163 -11.41 13.04 12.77
N GLU A 164 -12.31 12.35 12.10
CA GLU A 164 -13.16 11.32 12.70
C GLU A 164 -12.99 10.00 11.94
N SER A 165 -12.95 8.88 12.67
CA SER A 165 -13.06 7.56 12.06
C SER A 165 -14.52 7.29 11.72
N CYS A 166 -14.78 7.05 10.44
CA CYS A 166 -16.12 6.82 9.91
C CYS A 166 -16.26 5.35 9.46
N SER A 167 -17.50 4.89 9.41
CA SER A 167 -17.85 3.59 8.84
C SER A 167 -17.96 3.67 7.32
N ILE A 168 -18.01 2.51 6.65
CA ILE A 168 -18.04 2.40 5.18
C ILE A 168 -19.22 3.15 4.54
N GLU A 169 -20.30 3.40 5.30
CA GLU A 169 -21.47 4.16 4.86
C GLU A 169 -21.12 5.60 4.44
N ALA A 170 -20.06 6.20 5.00
CA ALA A 170 -19.62 7.56 4.68
C ALA A 170 -18.64 7.63 3.48
N ILE A 171 -18.39 6.52 2.78
CA ILE A 171 -17.36 6.47 1.72
C ILE A 171 -17.67 7.42 0.55
N ASP A 172 -18.95 7.67 0.26
CA ASP A 172 -19.34 8.54 -0.86
C ASP A 172 -18.94 10.01 -0.62
N ASP A 173 -18.88 10.45 0.64
CA ASP A 173 -18.38 11.78 1.00
C ASP A 173 -16.89 11.90 0.66
N PHE A 174 -16.11 10.85 0.96
CA PHE A 174 -14.70 10.79 0.57
C PHE A 174 -14.53 10.71 -0.95
N LEU A 175 -15.29 9.84 -1.62
CA LEU A 175 -15.20 9.63 -3.08
C LEU A 175 -15.54 10.90 -3.85
N THR A 176 -16.48 11.71 -3.36
CA THR A 176 -16.79 13.01 -3.95
C THR A 176 -15.55 13.91 -4.02
N ILE A 177 -14.78 14.00 -2.93
CA ILE A 177 -13.56 14.81 -2.84
C ILE A 177 -12.40 14.17 -3.63
N TYR A 178 -12.25 12.85 -3.52
CA TYR A 178 -11.22 12.09 -4.21
C TYR A 178 -11.37 12.19 -5.74
N ASN A 179 -12.57 11.92 -6.27
CA ASN A 179 -12.85 11.99 -7.69
C ASN A 179 -12.72 13.41 -8.24
N ALA A 180 -13.05 14.45 -7.46
CA ALA A 180 -12.76 15.83 -7.83
C ALA A 180 -11.25 16.09 -8.00
N THR A 181 -10.43 15.49 -7.14
CA THR A 181 -8.96 15.57 -7.24
C THR A 181 -8.45 14.84 -8.48
N MET A 182 -8.97 13.64 -8.78
CA MET A 182 -8.57 12.87 -9.96
C MET A 182 -8.94 13.59 -11.26
N ARG A 183 -10.15 14.16 -11.34
CA ARG A 183 -10.58 14.98 -12.51
C ARG A 183 -9.68 16.18 -12.74
N ARG A 184 -9.37 16.92 -11.67
CA ARG A 184 -8.47 18.09 -11.76
C ARG A 184 -7.06 17.72 -12.23
N LYS A 185 -6.57 16.54 -11.86
CA LYS A 185 -5.26 16.02 -12.26
C LYS A 185 -5.26 15.29 -13.60
N GLN A 186 -6.41 15.16 -14.27
CA GLN A 186 -6.57 14.35 -15.48
C GLN A 186 -5.99 12.93 -15.29
N ALA A 187 -6.27 12.33 -14.14
CA ALA A 187 -5.75 11.02 -13.79
C ALA A 187 -6.31 9.94 -14.73
N ASN A 188 -5.52 8.89 -14.96
CA ASN A 188 -5.93 7.71 -15.70
C ASN A 188 -7.13 7.01 -15.02
N GLU A 189 -7.98 6.34 -15.81
CA GLU A 189 -9.16 5.61 -15.35
C GLU A 189 -8.88 4.61 -14.21
N LEU A 190 -7.68 4.03 -14.15
CA LEU A 190 -7.27 3.11 -13.08
C LEU A 190 -7.32 3.75 -11.68
N TYR A 191 -7.26 5.09 -11.60
CA TYR A 191 -7.36 5.85 -10.35
C TYR A 191 -8.79 6.21 -9.96
N TYR A 192 -9.80 5.78 -10.70
CA TYR A 192 -11.20 5.92 -10.29
C TYR A 192 -11.67 4.60 -9.69
N PHE A 193 -12.16 4.68 -8.45
CA PHE A 193 -12.63 3.54 -7.68
C PHE A 193 -14.12 3.70 -7.42
N GLU A 194 -14.85 2.61 -7.59
CA GLU A 194 -16.27 2.52 -7.28
C GLU A 194 -16.49 2.20 -5.79
N ARG A 195 -17.68 2.51 -5.28
CA ARG A 195 -18.07 2.22 -3.88
C ARG A 195 -17.86 0.75 -3.50
N SER A 196 -18.20 -0.17 -4.40
CA SER A 196 -18.07 -1.63 -4.18
C SER A 196 -16.64 -2.07 -3.88
N PHE A 197 -15.64 -1.40 -4.46
CA PHE A 197 -14.23 -1.68 -4.16
C PHE A 197 -13.92 -1.48 -2.67
N PHE A 198 -14.42 -0.40 -2.08
CA PHE A 198 -14.21 -0.09 -0.67
C PHE A 198 -15.11 -0.91 0.24
N GLU A 199 -16.31 -1.27 -0.19
CA GLU A 199 -17.16 -2.21 0.56
C GLU A 199 -16.50 -3.58 0.69
N THR A 200 -15.89 -4.08 -0.38
CA THR A 200 -15.09 -5.31 -0.34
C THR A 200 -13.89 -5.18 0.59
N LEU A 201 -13.13 -4.08 0.52
CA LEU A 201 -12.04 -3.86 1.47
C LEU A 201 -12.54 -3.78 2.92
N ALA A 202 -13.63 -3.07 3.20
CA ALA A 202 -14.18 -2.95 4.54
C ALA A 202 -14.66 -4.30 5.09
N ALA A 203 -15.32 -5.11 4.25
CA ALA A 203 -15.78 -6.45 4.63
C ALA A 203 -14.61 -7.41 4.92
N GLU A 204 -13.54 -7.34 4.13
CA GLU A 204 -12.41 -8.26 4.25
C GLU A 204 -11.40 -7.86 5.35
N PHE A 205 -11.22 -6.55 5.58
CA PHE A 205 -10.27 -6.04 6.56
C PHE A 205 -10.90 -5.72 7.93
N GLY A 206 -12.22 -5.53 8.00
CA GLY A 206 -12.92 -5.21 9.25
C GLY A 206 -12.34 -3.96 9.92
N GLU A 207 -11.96 -4.07 11.20
CA GLU A 207 -11.34 -2.97 11.96
C GLU A 207 -10.00 -2.47 11.40
N ARG A 208 -9.39 -3.22 10.47
CA ARG A 208 -8.17 -2.83 9.77
C ARG A 208 -8.42 -1.94 8.55
N PHE A 209 -9.66 -1.79 8.13
CA PHE A 209 -10.07 -0.80 7.14
C PHE A 209 -10.38 0.52 7.86
N TRP A 210 -9.62 1.57 7.56
CA TRP A 210 -9.82 2.88 8.16
C TRP A 210 -10.28 3.89 7.12
N LEU A 211 -11.51 4.37 7.29
CA LEU A 211 -11.99 5.59 6.65
C LEU A 211 -11.91 6.73 7.67
N GLU A 212 -11.15 7.76 7.37
CA GLU A 212 -10.99 8.94 8.21
C GLU A 212 -11.42 10.18 7.44
N LEU A 213 -12.39 10.93 7.98
CA LEU A 213 -12.92 12.15 7.35
C LEU A 213 -12.55 13.37 8.18
N ALA A 214 -12.11 14.42 7.50
CA ALA A 214 -11.83 15.72 8.09
C ALA A 214 -13.04 16.64 7.95
N TYR A 215 -13.51 17.21 9.06
CA TYR A 215 -14.68 18.07 9.13
C TYR A 215 -14.30 19.51 9.51
N LEU A 216 -15.03 20.48 8.94
CA LEU A 216 -15.04 21.87 9.38
C LEU A 216 -16.47 22.38 9.29
N ASP A 217 -17.00 22.92 10.40
CA ASP A 217 -18.37 23.42 10.50
C ASP A 217 -19.43 22.41 10.01
N GLY A 218 -19.21 21.12 10.30
CA GLY A 218 -20.09 20.01 9.90
C GLY A 218 -19.96 19.56 8.44
N GLN A 219 -19.06 20.15 7.66
CA GLN A 219 -18.80 19.79 6.27
C GLN A 219 -17.55 18.91 6.15
N VAL A 220 -17.62 17.83 5.35
CA VAL A 220 -16.44 17.04 4.98
C VAL A 220 -15.56 17.84 4.02
N ILE A 221 -14.32 18.09 4.42
CA ILE A 221 -13.33 18.88 3.67
C ILE A 221 -12.11 18.06 3.23
N GLY A 222 -12.04 16.79 3.61
CA GLY A 222 -11.02 15.86 3.18
C GLY A 222 -11.19 14.50 3.83
N GLY A 223 -10.35 13.56 3.45
CA GLY A 223 -10.30 12.26 4.10
C GLY A 223 -9.19 11.37 3.58
N SER A 224 -9.11 10.19 4.18
CA SER A 224 -8.21 9.12 3.77
C SER A 224 -8.83 7.75 3.96
N VAL A 225 -8.46 6.84 3.07
CA VAL A 225 -8.68 5.40 3.22
C VAL A 225 -7.33 4.75 3.46
N ASN A 226 -7.21 4.02 4.56
CA ASN A 226 -5.98 3.37 4.98
C ASN A 226 -6.26 1.89 5.33
N LEU A 227 -5.29 1.01 5.09
CA LEU A 227 -5.37 -0.41 5.43
C LEU A 227 -4.27 -0.75 6.44
N SER A 228 -4.62 -1.28 7.59
CA SER A 228 -3.65 -1.64 8.61
C SER A 228 -3.23 -3.11 8.56
N SER A 229 -1.95 -3.34 8.84
CA SER A 229 -1.37 -4.66 9.07
C SER A 229 -0.44 -4.62 10.28
N GLN A 230 0.16 -5.77 10.60
CA GLN A 230 1.18 -5.84 11.66
C GLN A 230 2.48 -5.12 11.27
N THR A 231 2.73 -4.95 9.96
CA THR A 231 3.96 -4.32 9.46
C THR A 231 3.83 -2.80 9.41
N CYS A 232 2.73 -2.30 8.87
CA CYS A 232 2.49 -0.87 8.71
C CYS A 232 1.01 -0.58 8.52
N VAL A 233 0.66 0.70 8.53
CA VAL A 233 -0.57 1.18 7.90
C VAL A 233 -0.24 1.63 6.49
N TYR A 234 -0.83 0.96 5.50
CA TYR A 234 -0.76 1.39 4.11
C TYR A 234 -1.71 2.57 3.89
N GLY A 235 -1.12 3.75 3.69
CA GLY A 235 -1.84 4.96 3.29
C GLY A 235 -2.30 4.86 1.85
N PHE A 236 -3.43 4.20 1.63
CA PHE A 236 -3.90 3.84 0.29
C PHE A 236 -4.33 5.08 -0.50
N LEU A 237 -5.28 5.87 0.02
CA LEU A 237 -5.74 7.10 -0.62
C LEU A 237 -5.88 8.24 0.39
N THR A 238 -5.54 9.45 -0.05
CA THR A 238 -5.79 10.69 0.70
C THR A 238 -6.19 11.78 -0.28
N ALA A 239 -7.29 12.48 0.02
CA ALA A 239 -7.76 13.59 -0.77
C ALA A 239 -8.32 14.70 0.12
N THR A 240 -8.16 15.94 -0.34
CA THR A 240 -8.67 17.12 0.37
C THR A 240 -9.32 18.07 -0.61
N ASN A 241 -10.35 18.75 -0.15
CA ASN A 241 -11.01 19.78 -0.92
C ASN A 241 -10.02 20.95 -1.11
N PRO A 242 -9.68 21.34 -2.36
CA PRO A 242 -8.69 22.38 -2.64
C PRO A 242 -8.98 23.73 -1.98
N VAL A 243 -10.26 24.05 -1.76
CA VAL A 243 -10.68 25.30 -1.08
C VAL A 243 -10.08 25.41 0.32
N TYR A 244 -9.99 24.29 1.03
CA TYR A 244 -9.51 24.22 2.41
C TYR A 244 -8.05 23.79 2.52
N GLN A 245 -7.38 23.50 1.40
CA GLN A 245 -6.00 22.98 1.41
C GLN A 245 -5.03 23.90 2.16
N SER A 246 -5.25 25.22 2.08
CA SER A 246 -4.42 26.22 2.78
C SER A 246 -4.57 26.20 4.31
N LEU A 247 -5.56 25.49 4.86
CA LEU A 247 -5.78 25.34 6.31
C LEU A 247 -4.94 24.22 6.93
N GLY A 248 -4.33 23.34 6.12
CA GLY A 248 -3.50 22.24 6.63
C GLY A 248 -4.22 20.90 6.77
N VAL A 249 -5.32 20.69 6.04
CA VAL A 249 -6.18 19.48 6.13
C VAL A 249 -5.37 18.20 5.91
N SER A 250 -4.55 18.15 4.86
CA SER A 250 -3.74 16.94 4.57
C SER A 250 -2.74 16.67 5.69
N GLN A 251 -2.10 17.70 6.23
CA GLN A 251 -1.15 17.55 7.34
C GLN A 251 -1.83 17.03 8.61
N LEU A 252 -3.05 17.49 8.89
CA LEU A 252 -3.83 16.98 10.01
C LEU A 252 -4.24 15.52 9.80
N LEU A 253 -4.68 15.13 8.60
CA LEU A 253 -5.00 13.73 8.28
C LEU A 253 -3.79 12.80 8.50
N TYR A 254 -2.60 13.15 8.02
CA TYR A 254 -1.39 12.35 8.27
C TYR A 254 -0.99 12.33 9.75
N TYR A 255 -1.19 13.43 10.48
CA TYR A 255 -0.95 13.46 11.93
C TYR A 255 -1.90 12.51 12.68
N SER A 256 -3.20 12.56 12.37
CA SER A 256 -4.21 11.66 12.95
C SER A 256 -3.94 10.19 12.61
N LEU A 257 -3.51 9.90 11.37
CA LEU A 257 -3.08 8.56 10.96
C LEU A 257 -1.94 8.03 11.84
N LEU A 258 -0.92 8.86 12.13
CA LEU A 258 0.21 8.48 12.98
C LEU A 258 -0.20 8.26 14.43
N GLU A 259 -1.08 9.11 14.98
CA GLU A 259 -1.62 8.94 16.33
C GLU A 259 -2.40 7.63 16.45
N LYS A 260 -3.29 7.35 15.48
CA LYS A 260 -4.09 6.13 15.45
C LYS A 260 -3.22 4.87 15.29
N ALA A 261 -2.25 4.91 14.38
CA ALA A 261 -1.32 3.81 14.16
C ALA A 261 -0.46 3.53 15.41
N TYR A 262 0.01 4.58 16.11
CA TYR A 262 0.73 4.44 17.37
C TYR A 262 -0.15 3.81 18.46
N ALA A 263 -1.40 4.26 18.59
CA ALA A 263 -2.35 3.69 19.56
C ALA A 263 -2.61 2.20 19.34
N GLN A 264 -2.51 1.72 18.09
CA GLN A 264 -2.59 0.29 17.73
C GLN A 264 -1.24 -0.43 17.71
N GLN A 265 -0.16 0.21 18.17
CA GLN A 265 1.20 -0.35 18.22
C GLN A 265 1.76 -0.76 16.83
N ILE A 266 1.27 -0.13 15.77
CA ILE A 266 1.75 -0.37 14.41
C ILE A 266 2.97 0.54 14.17
N PRO A 267 4.13 0.02 13.75
CA PRO A 267 5.39 0.76 13.81
C PRO A 267 5.55 1.84 12.73
N TYR A 268 4.87 1.67 11.59
CA TYR A 268 5.02 2.58 10.45
C TYR A 268 3.67 2.94 9.82
N ALA A 269 3.58 4.14 9.25
CA ALA A 269 2.60 4.52 8.25
C ALA A 269 3.28 4.69 6.89
N LEU A 270 3.03 3.78 5.95
CA LEU A 270 3.55 3.81 4.59
C LEU A 270 2.68 4.72 3.73
N ILE A 271 3.05 6.01 3.66
CA ILE A 271 2.28 7.05 2.97
C ILE A 271 2.66 7.17 1.49
N GLY A 272 3.58 6.35 1.02
CA GLY A 272 3.96 6.19 -0.38
C GLY A 272 4.91 7.27 -0.92
N GLY A 273 5.03 7.35 -2.25
CA GLY A 273 6.01 8.22 -2.93
C GLY A 273 5.38 9.31 -3.79
N GLY A 274 6.22 9.92 -4.64
CA GLY A 274 5.83 10.82 -5.73
C GLY A 274 5.36 10.07 -6.99
N PHE A 275 5.08 10.80 -8.07
CA PHE A 275 4.67 10.20 -9.34
C PHE A 275 5.86 9.63 -10.13
N HIS A 276 7.02 10.25 -10.00
CA HIS A 276 8.21 9.96 -10.79
C HIS A 276 9.42 9.59 -9.91
N THR A 277 10.50 9.17 -10.56
CA THR A 277 11.83 9.00 -9.95
C THR A 277 12.48 10.33 -9.57
N ASP A 278 11.97 11.46 -10.09
CA ASP A 278 12.48 12.79 -9.80
C ASP A 278 12.30 13.15 -8.32
N GLU A 279 13.41 13.43 -7.63
CA GLU A 279 13.40 13.86 -6.23
C GLU A 279 12.74 15.25 -6.04
N GLN A 280 12.56 16.01 -7.12
CA GLN A 280 11.85 17.29 -7.14
C GLN A 280 10.34 17.14 -7.36
N ASP A 281 9.83 15.90 -7.45
CA ASP A 281 8.40 15.63 -7.52
C ASP A 281 7.68 16.27 -6.32
N SER A 282 6.72 17.15 -6.62
CA SER A 282 6.02 17.94 -5.60
C SER A 282 5.26 17.08 -4.57
N LEU A 283 4.77 15.90 -4.96
CA LEU A 283 4.09 14.98 -4.06
C LEU A 283 5.11 14.26 -3.16
N PHE A 284 6.24 13.85 -3.72
CA PHE A 284 7.35 13.30 -2.94
C PHE A 284 7.89 14.32 -1.93
N LEU A 285 8.20 15.55 -2.36
CA LEU A 285 8.67 16.63 -1.48
C LEU A 285 7.67 16.94 -0.37
N PHE A 286 6.37 16.93 -0.67
CA PHE A 286 5.32 17.09 0.33
C PHE A 286 5.38 15.96 1.38
N LYS A 287 5.43 14.68 0.96
CA LYS A 287 5.51 13.54 1.90
C LYS A 287 6.84 13.55 2.69
N LYS A 288 7.95 13.86 2.02
CA LYS A 288 9.27 14.02 2.64
C LYS A 288 9.27 15.12 3.70
N SER A 289 8.41 16.14 3.59
CA SER A 289 8.34 17.21 4.60
C SER A 289 7.86 16.74 5.99
N PHE A 290 7.27 15.55 6.10
CA PHE A 290 6.90 14.90 7.36
C PHE A 290 8.05 14.12 8.00
N VAL A 291 9.07 13.78 7.22
CA VAL A 291 10.28 13.09 7.69
C VAL A 291 11.12 14.06 8.49
N ASN A 292 11.56 13.64 9.68
CA ASN A 292 12.57 14.39 10.41
C ASN A 292 13.92 14.20 9.71
N ARG A 293 14.68 15.28 9.48
CA ARG A 293 15.98 15.21 8.78
C ARG A 293 16.94 14.18 9.39
N HIS A 294 16.85 13.94 10.70
CA HIS A 294 17.69 12.96 11.40
C HIS A 294 17.23 11.50 11.23
N LEU A 295 16.09 11.27 10.57
CA LEU A 295 15.45 9.97 10.36
C LEU A 295 15.29 9.62 8.88
N GLU A 296 15.91 10.37 7.95
CA GLU A 296 15.74 10.13 6.51
C GLU A 296 16.05 8.68 6.10
N ASP A 297 17.17 8.13 6.58
CA ASP A 297 17.59 6.74 6.30
C ASP A 297 16.67 5.68 6.94
N GLN A 298 15.73 6.09 7.78
CA GLN A 298 14.82 5.20 8.51
C GLN A 298 13.35 5.37 8.07
N GLU A 299 13.07 6.36 7.23
CA GLU A 299 11.70 6.73 6.81
C GLU A 299 11.56 6.92 5.30
N ILE A 300 12.66 6.89 4.54
CA ILE A 300 12.65 7.00 3.08
C ILE A 300 13.26 5.73 2.49
N PHE A 301 12.46 5.00 1.73
CA PHE A 301 12.84 3.70 1.17
C PHE A 301 12.77 3.72 -0.35
N PRO A 302 13.70 3.07 -1.06
CA PRO A 302 13.52 2.83 -2.49
C PRO A 302 12.33 1.88 -2.71
N TYR A 303 11.58 2.11 -3.77
CA TYR A 303 10.51 1.22 -4.22
C TYR A 303 10.90 0.63 -5.57
N TYR A 304 11.03 -0.68 -5.58
CA TYR A 304 11.43 -1.45 -6.76
C TYR A 304 10.24 -2.12 -7.43
N THR A 305 10.35 -2.27 -8.74
CA THR A 305 9.53 -3.19 -9.54
C THR A 305 10.43 -4.02 -10.42
N ALA A 306 9.96 -5.20 -10.81
CA ALA A 306 10.68 -6.04 -11.75
C ALA A 306 9.79 -6.40 -12.94
N THR A 307 10.43 -6.64 -14.09
CA THR A 307 9.74 -7.18 -15.26
C THR A 307 10.59 -8.25 -15.90
N THR A 308 9.94 -9.37 -16.19
CA THR A 308 10.49 -10.45 -17.02
C THR A 308 9.61 -10.61 -18.25
N THR A 309 10.26 -10.74 -19.41
CA THR A 309 9.61 -11.03 -20.69
C THR A 309 10.38 -12.16 -21.37
N TRP A 310 9.68 -13.09 -22.01
CA TRP A 310 10.24 -14.14 -22.86
C TRP A 310 9.85 -13.93 -24.32
#